data_AF-A0A7V3A4G4-F1
#
_entry.id   AF-A0A7V3A4G4-F1
#
_cell.length_a   1.000
_cell.length_b   1.000
_cell.length_c   1.000
_cell.angle_alpha   90.00
_cell.angle_beta   90.00
_cell.angle_gamma   90.00
#
_symmetry.space_group_name_H-M   'P 1'
#
loop_
_entity.id
_entity.type
_entity.pdbx_description
1 polymer ?
#
loop_
_entity_poly.entity_id
_entity_poly.type
_entity_poly.pdbx_seq_one_letter_code
_entity_poly.pdbx_strand_id
1 'polypeptide(L)'
;MDSAERFYRQLDRLQQANPPISFRTAVREVQRAFEEAMGSVPETLTEAIYLHFLDSFNHAELPEEKFVTYSYRLGPYIDVFWKRYDEKEDPIPREEWLFLKEAVSEAAGEMDLKLLTYVMQLIMDKGLI
;
A
#
# COMPACT_ATOMS: atom_id res chain seq x y z
N MET A 1 9.41 -1.02 15.47
CA MET A 1 9.08 -2.25 14.73
C MET A 1 8.53 -1.79 13.41
N ASP A 2 9.04 -2.27 12.29
CA ASP A 2 8.67 -1.77 10.97
C ASP A 2 7.21 -2.09 10.64
N SER A 3 6.45 -1.12 10.15
CA SER A 3 5.02 -1.34 9.85
C SER A 3 4.84 -2.17 8.59
N ALA A 4 5.69 -1.98 7.57
CA ALA A 4 5.73 -2.85 6.39
C ALA A 4 6.21 -4.26 6.75
N GLU A 5 7.24 -4.42 7.60
CA GLU A 5 7.69 -5.74 8.06
C GLU A 5 6.58 -6.50 8.80
N ARG A 6 5.78 -5.82 9.62
CA ARG A 6 4.61 -6.42 10.25
C ARG A 6 3.59 -6.87 9.23
N PHE A 7 3.31 -6.03 8.23
CA PHE A 7 2.41 -6.36 7.12
C PHE A 7 2.89 -7.60 6.35
N TYR A 8 4.17 -7.63 5.93
CA TYR A 8 4.76 -8.78 5.23
C TYR A 8 4.67 -10.06 6.05
N ARG A 9 4.94 -10.02 7.36
CA ARG A 9 4.78 -11.18 8.24
C ARG A 9 3.34 -11.68 8.31
N GLN A 10 2.34 -10.80 8.17
CA GLN A 10 0.94 -11.22 8.08
C GLN A 10 0.68 -11.90 6.73
N LEU A 11 1.18 -11.35 5.62
CA LEU A 11 1.08 -11.99 4.30
C LEU A 11 1.74 -13.37 4.27
N ASP A 12 2.94 -13.51 4.83
CA ASP A 12 3.66 -14.78 4.92
C ASP A 12 2.80 -15.85 5.63
N ARG A 13 2.13 -15.48 6.73
CA ARG A 13 1.23 -16.38 7.47
C ARG A 13 0.01 -16.78 6.65
N LEU A 14 -0.59 -15.84 5.92
CA LEU A 14 -1.73 -16.12 5.05
C LEU A 14 -1.33 -17.07 3.91
N GLN A 15 -0.15 -16.87 3.33
CA GLN A 15 0.39 -17.70 2.25
C GLN A 15 0.73 -19.12 2.72
N GLN A 16 1.20 -19.28 3.95
CA GLN A 16 1.58 -20.57 4.54
C GLN A 16 0.41 -21.31 5.22
N ALA A 17 -0.81 -20.78 5.17
CA ALA A 17 -1.98 -21.39 5.81
C ALA A 17 -2.28 -22.79 5.24
N ASN A 18 -2.57 -23.74 6.14
CA ASN A 18 -2.96 -25.10 5.78
C ASN A 18 -4.18 -25.54 6.62
N PRO A 19 -5.38 -25.74 6.01
CA PRO A 19 -5.66 -25.65 4.57
C PRO A 19 -5.57 -24.21 4.02
N PRO A 20 -5.41 -24.04 2.70
CA PRO A 20 -5.41 -22.71 2.08
C PRO A 20 -6.66 -21.90 2.41
N ILE A 21 -6.50 -20.61 2.63
CA ILE A 21 -7.62 -19.70 2.87
C ILE A 21 -8.39 -19.42 1.58
N SER A 22 -9.69 -19.15 1.71
CA SER A 22 -10.50 -18.71 0.56
C SER A 22 -10.09 -17.31 0.09
N PHE A 23 -10.28 -17.01 -1.19
CA PHE A 23 -10.02 -15.67 -1.75
C PHE A 23 -10.72 -14.56 -0.98
N ARG A 24 -12.01 -14.73 -0.68
CA ARG A 24 -12.78 -13.76 0.13
C ARG A 24 -12.16 -13.52 1.50
N THR A 25 -11.64 -14.58 2.13
CA THR A 25 -10.91 -14.45 3.40
C THR A 25 -9.60 -13.69 3.20
N ALA A 26 -8.82 -14.04 2.16
CA ALA A 26 -7.57 -13.36 1.85
C ALA A 26 -7.76 -11.86 1.63
N VAL A 27 -8.75 -11.44 0.83
CA VAL A 27 -9.08 -10.02 0.61
C VAL A 27 -9.33 -9.29 1.93
N ARG A 28 -10.15 -9.87 2.81
CA ARG A 28 -10.48 -9.24 4.09
C ARG A 28 -9.28 -9.15 5.02
N GLU A 29 -8.49 -10.21 5.13
CA GLU A 29 -7.32 -10.22 6.02
C GLU A 29 -6.21 -9.29 5.52
N VAL A 30 -5.98 -9.21 4.20
CA VAL A 30 -5.03 -8.26 3.61
C VAL A 30 -5.48 -6.82 3.82
N GLN A 31 -6.75 -6.51 3.57
CA GLN A 31 -7.31 -5.17 3.81
C GLN A 31 -7.04 -4.73 5.25
N ARG A 32 -7.43 -5.59 6.20
CA ARG A 32 -7.23 -5.34 7.61
C ARG A 32 -5.75 -5.15 7.96
N ALA A 33 -4.87 -6.01 7.45
CA ALA A 33 -3.44 -5.92 7.69
C ALA A 33 -2.85 -4.60 7.17
N PHE A 34 -3.34 -4.15 6.00
CA PHE A 34 -2.93 -2.89 5.38
C PHE A 34 -3.41 -1.68 6.18
N GLU A 35 -4.69 -1.64 6.54
CA GLU A 35 -5.27 -0.58 7.39
C GLU A 35 -4.55 -0.47 8.74
N GLU A 36 -4.29 -1.61 9.40
CA GLU A 36 -3.51 -1.67 10.64
C GLU A 36 -2.07 -1.14 10.46
N ALA A 37 -1.44 -1.39 9.31
CA ALA A 37 -0.09 -0.93 9.00
C ALA A 37 -0.04 0.56 8.64
N MET A 38 -1.10 1.11 8.05
CA MET A 38 -1.22 2.52 7.68
C MET A 38 -1.46 3.42 8.89
N GLY A 39 -2.08 2.89 9.95
CA GLY A 39 -2.05 3.48 11.29
C GLY A 39 -2.65 4.89 11.37
N SER A 40 -1.80 5.93 11.33
CA SER A 40 -2.21 7.34 11.45
C SER A 40 -2.43 8.04 10.12
N VAL A 41 -2.31 7.34 8.99
CA VAL A 41 -2.68 7.88 7.68
C VAL A 41 -4.21 8.05 7.63
N PRO A 42 -4.74 9.14 7.04
CA PRO A 42 -6.18 9.32 6.90
C PRO A 42 -6.88 8.10 6.29
N GLU A 43 -8.05 7.77 6.82
CA GLU A 43 -8.83 6.60 6.40
C GLU A 43 -9.19 6.68 4.91
N THR A 44 -9.61 7.85 4.45
CA THR A 44 -9.94 8.13 3.04
C THR A 44 -8.77 7.84 2.09
N LEU A 45 -7.55 8.24 2.47
CA LEU A 45 -6.34 7.98 1.69
C LEU A 45 -5.95 6.50 1.73
N THR A 46 -6.09 5.87 2.90
CA THR A 46 -5.82 4.43 3.07
C THR A 46 -6.77 3.60 2.20
N GLU A 47 -8.06 3.92 2.23
CA GLU A 47 -9.09 3.29 1.40
C GLU A 47 -8.80 3.51 -0.09
N ALA A 48 -8.47 4.74 -0.50
CA ALA A 48 -8.14 5.05 -1.89
C ALA A 48 -6.98 4.20 -2.42
N ILE A 49 -5.88 4.08 -1.65
CA ILE A 49 -4.72 3.25 -2.02
C ILE A 49 -5.12 1.78 -2.13
N TYR A 50 -5.91 1.28 -1.18
CA TYR A 50 -6.34 -0.12 -1.20
C TYR A 50 -7.26 -0.44 -2.38
N LEU A 51 -8.21 0.45 -2.70
CA LEU A 51 -9.09 0.32 -3.85
C LEU A 51 -8.32 0.35 -5.17
N HIS A 52 -7.35 1.26 -5.30
CA HIS A 52 -6.47 1.32 -6.47
C HIS A 52 -5.64 0.03 -6.64
N PHE A 53 -5.14 -0.52 -5.54
CA PHE A 53 -4.47 -1.83 -5.54
C PHE A 53 -5.40 -2.96 -6.00
N LEU A 54 -6.65 -3.01 -5.49
CA LEU A 54 -7.63 -4.02 -5.89
C LEU A 54 -7.98 -3.91 -7.37
N ASP A 55 -8.15 -2.69 -7.86
CA ASP A 55 -8.40 -2.45 -9.29
C ASP A 55 -7.22 -2.92 -10.14
N SER A 56 -5.99 -2.64 -9.72
CA SER A 56 -4.76 -3.14 -10.36
C SER A 56 -4.71 -4.67 -10.40
N PHE A 57 -5.08 -5.36 -9.31
CA PHE A 57 -5.14 -6.82 -9.28
C PHE A 57 -6.19 -7.38 -10.26
N ASN A 58 -7.38 -6.78 -10.29
CA ASN A 58 -8.46 -7.19 -11.19
C ASN A 58 -8.07 -7.01 -12.67
N HIS A 59 -7.38 -5.91 -13.01
CA HIS A 59 -6.89 -5.64 -14.35
C HIS A 59 -5.73 -6.53 -14.79
N ALA A 60 -4.95 -7.06 -13.84
CA ALA A 60 -3.84 -7.96 -14.15
C ALA A 60 -4.30 -9.37 -14.59
N GLU A 61 -5.61 -9.67 -14.51
CA GLU A 61 -6.21 -10.96 -14.87
C GLU A 61 -5.52 -12.16 -14.19
N LEU A 62 -4.98 -11.95 -12.98
CA LEU A 62 -4.29 -12.97 -12.22
C LEU A 62 -5.29 -13.93 -11.54
N PRO A 63 -4.93 -15.21 -11.37
CA PRO A 63 -5.73 -16.14 -10.57
C PRO A 63 -5.89 -15.67 -9.12
N GLU A 64 -7.02 -15.98 -8.48
CA GLU A 64 -7.31 -15.62 -7.09
C GLU A 64 -6.23 -16.11 -6.11
N GLU A 65 -5.57 -17.23 -6.38
CA GLU A 65 -4.51 -17.77 -5.52
C GLU A 65 -3.25 -16.89 -5.51
N LYS A 66 -3.09 -15.99 -6.49
CA LYS A 66 -1.99 -15.03 -6.56
C LYS A 66 -2.24 -13.78 -5.73
N PHE A 67 -3.44 -13.58 -5.20
CA PHE A 67 -3.83 -12.36 -4.49
C PHE A 67 -2.86 -12.01 -3.36
N VAL A 68 -2.59 -12.94 -2.44
CA VAL A 68 -1.71 -12.69 -1.28
C VAL A 68 -0.28 -12.32 -1.72
N THR A 69 0.26 -12.99 -2.74
CA THR A 69 1.58 -12.65 -3.29
C THR A 69 1.56 -11.29 -3.99
N TYR A 70 0.47 -10.95 -4.66
CA TYR A 70 0.29 -9.64 -5.28
C TYR A 70 0.21 -8.53 -4.23
N SER A 71 -0.37 -8.80 -3.06
CA SER A 71 -0.50 -7.85 -1.94
C SER A 71 0.82 -7.34 -1.37
N TYR A 72 1.97 -7.99 -1.64
CA TYR A 72 3.27 -7.43 -1.26
C TYR A 72 3.53 -6.06 -1.91
N ARG A 73 2.87 -5.76 -3.05
CA ARG A 73 2.91 -4.44 -3.69
C ARG A 73 2.38 -3.31 -2.82
N LEU A 74 1.61 -3.58 -1.77
CA LEU A 74 1.14 -2.57 -0.82
C LEU A 74 2.24 -2.10 0.16
N GLY A 75 3.28 -2.93 0.37
CA GLY A 75 4.36 -2.64 1.31
C GLY A 75 5.11 -1.33 1.05
N PRO A 76 5.51 -1.02 -0.18
CA PRO A 76 6.20 0.24 -0.48
C PRO A 76 5.37 1.48 -0.18
N TYR A 77 4.03 1.41 -0.32
CA TYR A 77 3.14 2.49 0.07
C TYR A 77 3.19 2.71 1.59
N ILE A 78 3.15 1.62 2.37
CA ILE A 78 3.35 1.70 3.83
C ILE A 78 4.69 2.39 4.11
N ASP A 79 5.79 1.97 3.48
CA ASP A 79 7.11 2.56 3.72
C ASP A 79 7.20 4.05 3.36
N VAL A 80 6.46 4.52 2.34
CA VAL A 80 6.31 5.95 2.06
C VAL A 80 5.73 6.67 3.28
N PHE A 81 4.60 6.20 3.81
CA PHE A 81 3.96 6.89 4.94
C PHE A 81 4.70 6.73 6.27
N TRP A 82 5.58 5.74 6.37
CA TRP A 82 6.49 5.54 7.50
C TRP A 82 7.86 6.20 7.34
N LYS A 83 8.07 6.96 6.24
CA LYS A 83 9.32 7.67 5.91
C LYS A 83 10.53 6.74 5.80
N ARG A 84 10.30 5.54 5.30
CA ARG A 84 11.27 4.44 5.15
C ARG A 84 11.41 3.96 3.72
N TYR A 85 10.67 4.57 2.79
CA TYR A 85 10.71 4.21 1.38
C TYR A 85 12.14 4.24 0.83
N ASP A 86 12.59 3.09 0.32
CA ASP A 86 13.84 2.92 -0.41
C ASP A 86 13.52 2.48 -1.84
N GLU A 87 13.69 3.41 -2.78
CA GLU A 87 13.45 3.17 -4.20
C GLU A 87 14.34 2.08 -4.79
N LYS A 88 15.50 1.80 -4.20
CA LYS A 88 16.42 0.79 -4.75
C LYS A 88 15.97 -0.62 -4.42
N GLU A 89 15.37 -0.81 -3.26
CA GLU A 89 14.90 -2.12 -2.79
C GLU A 89 13.50 -2.40 -3.34
N ASP A 90 12.57 -1.45 -3.18
CA ASP A 90 11.17 -1.66 -3.54
C ASP A 90 10.59 -0.49 -4.35
N PRO A 91 10.92 -0.39 -5.65
CA PRO A 91 10.49 0.73 -6.48
C PRO A 91 8.98 0.75 -6.72
N ILE A 92 8.35 1.89 -6.42
CA ILE A 92 6.98 2.20 -6.85
C ILE A 92 7.01 2.70 -8.32
N PRO A 93 6.23 2.09 -9.24
CA PRO A 93 6.13 2.53 -10.64
C PRO A 93 5.66 3.97 -10.79
N ARG A 94 5.99 4.60 -11.93
CA ARG A 94 5.65 6.00 -12.16
C ARG A 94 4.14 6.26 -12.18
N GLU A 95 3.34 5.37 -12.77
CA GLU A 95 1.88 5.52 -12.75
C GLU A 95 1.31 5.53 -11.32
N GLU A 96 1.90 4.76 -10.42
CA GLU A 96 1.49 4.67 -9.02
C GLU A 96 1.83 5.96 -8.26
N TRP A 97 2.94 6.62 -8.61
CA TRP A 97 3.27 7.94 -8.08
C TRP A 97 2.32 9.04 -8.55
N LEU A 98 1.79 8.95 -9.77
CA LEU A 98 0.78 9.88 -10.28
C LEU A 98 -0.52 9.73 -9.47
N PHE A 99 -0.97 8.49 -9.27
CA PHE A 99 -2.11 8.21 -8.41
C PHE A 99 -1.89 8.75 -6.99
N LEU A 100 -0.73 8.46 -6.38
CA LEU A 100 -0.40 8.94 -5.03
C LEU A 100 -0.42 10.46 -4.93
N LYS A 101 0.04 11.18 -5.96
CA LYS A 101 -0.03 12.65 -6.00
C LYS A 101 -1.47 13.13 -5.89
N GLU A 102 -2.38 12.55 -6.65
CA GLU A 102 -3.79 12.94 -6.65
C GLU A 102 -4.43 12.62 -5.29
N ALA A 103 -4.30 11.38 -4.83
CA ALA A 103 -4.88 10.92 -3.56
C ALA A 103 -4.36 11.71 -2.34
N VAL A 104 -3.05 11.98 -2.28
CA VAL A 104 -2.44 12.78 -1.19
C VAL A 104 -2.90 14.23 -1.26
N SER A 105 -3.08 14.79 -2.46
CA SER A 105 -3.58 16.17 -2.61
C SER A 105 -5.01 16.31 -2.11
N GLU A 106 -5.87 15.31 -2.35
CA GLU A 106 -7.24 15.27 -1.83
C GLU A 106 -7.29 15.12 -0.30
N ALA A 107 -6.39 14.33 0.28
CA ALA A 107 -6.31 14.10 1.72
C ALA A 107 -5.45 15.13 2.48
N ALA A 108 -4.86 16.12 1.79
CA ALA A 108 -3.85 17.02 2.36
C ALA A 108 -4.31 17.77 3.62
N GLY A 109 -5.60 18.10 3.72
CA GLY A 109 -6.18 18.80 4.88
C GLY A 109 -6.22 17.97 6.16
N GLU A 110 -6.14 16.65 6.05
CA GLU A 110 -6.23 15.70 7.17
C GLU A 110 -4.86 15.12 7.56
N MET A 111 -3.84 15.35 6.75
CA MET A 111 -2.50 14.82 6.97
C MET A 111 -1.68 15.71 7.91
N ASP A 112 -0.83 15.07 8.74
CA ASP A 112 0.24 15.79 9.44
C ASP A 112 1.15 16.51 8.44
N LEU A 113 1.42 17.79 8.67
CA LEU A 113 2.16 18.65 7.74
C LEU A 113 3.57 18.11 7.43
N LYS A 114 4.25 17.50 8.41
CA LYS A 114 5.59 16.93 8.18
C LYS A 114 5.52 15.66 7.35
N LEU A 115 4.45 14.87 7.49
CA LEU A 115 4.22 13.71 6.64
C LEU A 115 3.88 14.14 5.23
N LEU A 116 2.91 15.06 5.07
CA LEU A 116 2.52 15.60 3.77
C LEU A 116 3.71 16.19 3.02
N THR A 117 4.53 17.00 3.68
CA THR A 117 5.73 17.60 3.07
C THR A 117 6.73 16.54 2.62
N TYR A 118 6.94 15.49 3.42
CA TYR A 118 7.82 14.38 3.04
C TYR A 118 7.31 13.66 1.78
N VAL A 119 6.03 13.30 1.76
CA VAL A 119 5.43 12.58 0.62
C VAL A 119 5.44 13.44 -0.64
N MET A 120 5.12 14.73 -0.53
CA MET A 120 5.17 15.68 -1.64
C MET A 120 6.59 15.88 -2.17
N GLN A 121 7.62 15.87 -1.31
CA GLN A 121 9.01 15.92 -1.76
C GLN A 121 9.37 14.68 -2.60
N LEU A 122 8.98 13.48 -2.16
CA LEU A 122 9.18 12.26 -2.94
C LEU A 122 8.49 12.36 -4.31
N ILE A 123 7.26 12.86 -4.37
CA ILE A 123 6.50 13.07 -5.61
C ILE A 123 7.22 14.07 -6.54
N MET A 124 7.74 15.18 -6.00
CA MET A 124 8.53 16.15 -6.77
C MET A 124 9.79 15.52 -7.35
N ASP A 125 10.50 14.70 -6.57
CA ASP A 125 11.73 14.03 -7.01
C ASP A 125 11.47 13.06 -8.17
N LYS A 126 10.22 12.60 -8.37
CA LYS A 126 9.79 11.83 -9.55
C LYS A 126 9.49 12.68 -10.78
N GLY A 127 9.65 14.00 -10.71
CA GLY A 127 9.36 14.94 -11.80
C GLY A 127 7.86 15.03 -12.12
N LEU A 128 7.01 14.88 -11.10
CA LEU A 128 5.55 14.89 -11.25
C LEU A 128 4.89 16.22 -10.83
N ILE A 129 5.67 17.27 -10.58
CA ILE A 129 5.20 18.64 -10.29
C ILE A 129 5.78 19.60 -11.32
#